data_AF-A0A563CX86-F1
#
_entry.id   AF-A0A563CX86-F1
#
_cell.length_a   1.000
_cell.length_b   1.000
_cell.length_c   1.000
_cell.angle_alpha   90.00
_cell.angle_beta   90.00
_cell.angle_gamma   90.00
#
_symmetry.space_group_name_H-M   'P 1'
#
loop_
_entity.id
_entity.type
_entity.pdbx_description
1 polymer ?
#
loop_
_entity_poly.entity_id
_entity_poly.type
_entity_poly.pdbx_seq_one_letter_code
_entity_poly.pdbx_strand_id
1 'polypeptide(L)'
;MNGVVRLKRTSFMRSFTAIVAVAGGLAAAYWFGSQLLDEFRAQQYTPSSHISAIEQRVTLTSAGRRIFYATSPEVQDSGQFNGSCHSVERTTAILGCYYRDRIYLYNVQNSELDGALDVTAAHELLHAAYVRLSTFEQRKVDGLVRAAYQKVKNEPTLKRLMEYYKQAEPGAEINELHSILGTTIANLDSELERYYARYFTNRASIVTLNQRYTQVFSELDQQATSLKAKISAEESSLKTETDAYQNELNQLNSDIQSFNQRAVSGDFSSQEFYATRSALSGRVASLNSQQNQLNTRISAYNTMIAEYNKLAVRAQQLNQSMNGVSAPSEVK
;
A
#
# COMPACT_ATOMS: atom_id res chain seq x y z
N MET A 1 13.61 -52.34 75.65
CA MET A 1 13.24 -51.21 74.77
C MET A 1 14.17 -51.22 73.56
N ASN A 2 13.61 -51.19 72.35
CA ASN A 2 14.11 -50.55 71.13
C ASN A 2 13.52 -51.24 69.89
N GLY A 3 12.39 -50.68 69.41
CA GLY A 3 11.73 -51.09 68.17
C GLY A 3 12.36 -50.43 66.96
N VAL A 4 12.67 -51.23 65.94
CA VAL A 4 13.22 -50.77 64.66
C VAL A 4 12.08 -50.48 63.70
N VAL A 5 11.87 -49.21 63.38
CA VAL A 5 10.90 -48.76 62.36
C VAL A 5 11.55 -48.89 60.97
N ARG A 6 11.16 -49.91 60.19
CA ARG A 6 11.47 -49.99 58.75
C ARG A 6 10.59 -48.99 57.99
N LEU A 7 11.12 -47.81 57.68
CA LEU A 7 10.47 -46.86 56.77
C LEU A 7 10.38 -47.43 55.34
N LYS A 8 9.19 -47.34 54.75
CA LYS A 8 8.80 -47.76 53.38
C LYS A 8 9.58 -46.98 52.30
N ARG A 9 10.85 -47.34 52.09
CA ARG A 9 11.74 -46.73 51.07
C ARG A 9 11.19 -46.81 49.64
N THR A 10 10.36 -47.81 49.35
CA THR A 10 9.72 -48.03 48.03
C THR A 10 8.56 -47.09 47.72
N SER A 11 7.88 -46.55 48.74
CA SER A 11 6.75 -45.62 48.55
C SER A 11 7.24 -44.21 48.20
N PHE A 12 8.32 -43.76 48.84
CA PHE A 12 8.88 -42.42 48.63
C PHE A 12 9.50 -42.27 47.23
N MET A 13 10.23 -43.29 46.75
CA MET A 13 10.77 -43.30 45.39
C MET A 13 9.66 -43.28 44.33
N ARG A 14 8.59 -44.07 44.49
CA ARG A 14 7.46 -44.08 43.55
C ARG A 14 6.71 -42.73 43.51
N SER A 15 6.50 -42.10 44.65
CA SER A 15 5.88 -40.76 44.72
C SER A 15 6.78 -39.68 44.12
N PHE A 16 8.09 -39.72 44.33
CA PHE A 16 9.04 -38.77 43.73
C PHE A 16 9.11 -38.93 42.20
N THR A 17 9.17 -40.16 41.67
CA THR A 17 9.15 -40.40 40.22
C THR A 17 7.84 -39.94 39.58
N ALA A 18 6.69 -40.14 40.25
CA ALA A 18 5.40 -39.64 39.76
C ALA A 18 5.34 -38.11 39.71
N ILE A 19 5.86 -37.42 40.73
CA ILE A 19 5.92 -35.95 40.76
C ILE A 19 6.85 -35.41 39.66
N VAL A 20 8.03 -36.01 39.47
CA VAL A 20 8.97 -35.61 38.40
C VAL A 20 8.36 -35.87 37.02
N ALA A 21 7.64 -36.98 36.82
CA ALA A 21 6.96 -37.28 35.56
C ALA A 21 5.80 -36.30 35.28
N VAL A 22 5.01 -35.94 36.30
CA VAL A 22 3.93 -34.95 36.16
C VAL A 22 4.50 -33.56 35.90
N ALA A 23 5.54 -33.13 36.63
CA ALA A 23 6.21 -31.85 36.41
C ALA A 23 6.88 -31.79 35.02
N GLY A 24 7.50 -32.89 34.59
CA GLY A 24 8.07 -33.03 33.24
C GLY A 24 7.01 -33.01 32.15
N GLY A 25 5.86 -33.65 32.36
CA GLY A 25 4.71 -33.64 31.44
C GLY A 25 4.07 -32.25 31.34
N LEU A 26 3.90 -31.55 32.46
CA LEU A 26 3.40 -30.16 32.48
C LEU A 26 4.39 -29.20 31.82
N ALA A 27 5.70 -29.37 32.03
CA ALA A 27 6.71 -28.61 31.33
C ALA A 27 6.70 -28.90 29.82
N ALA A 28 6.64 -30.17 29.41
CA ALA A 28 6.56 -30.52 27.99
C ALA A 28 5.28 -29.99 27.33
N ALA A 29 4.13 -30.06 28.00
CA ALA A 29 2.89 -29.47 27.51
C ALA A 29 2.96 -27.94 27.42
N TYR A 30 3.59 -27.28 28.39
CA TYR A 30 3.81 -25.84 28.38
C TYR A 30 4.75 -25.39 27.25
N TRP A 31 5.82 -26.15 26.98
CA TRP A 31 6.84 -25.79 25.98
C TRP A 31 6.50 -26.24 24.55
N PHE A 32 5.80 -27.36 24.39
CA PHE A 32 5.55 -27.98 23.07
C PHE A 32 4.06 -28.14 22.73
N GLY A 33 3.14 -27.87 23.67
CA GLY A 33 1.71 -28.11 23.47
C GLY A 33 1.11 -27.29 22.32
N SER A 34 1.49 -26.02 22.17
CA SER A 34 1.05 -25.18 21.05
C SER A 34 1.56 -25.70 19.70
N GLN A 35 2.82 -26.17 19.65
CA GLN A 35 3.41 -26.71 18.43
C GLN A 35 2.74 -28.02 18.00
N LEU A 36 2.41 -28.90 18.95
CA LEU A 36 1.69 -30.15 18.67
C LEU A 36 0.25 -29.90 18.22
N LEU A 37 -0.43 -28.91 18.81
CA LEU A 37 -1.77 -28.51 18.39
C LEU A 37 -1.75 -27.92 16.97
N ASP A 38 -0.77 -27.06 16.67
CA ASP A 38 -0.58 -26.50 15.34
C ASP A 38 -0.27 -27.59 14.31
N GLU A 39 0.58 -28.56 14.65
CA GLU A 39 0.89 -29.70 13.78
C GLU A 39 -0.38 -30.50 13.45
N PHE A 40 -1.17 -30.82 14.47
CA PHE A 40 -2.42 -31.55 14.29
C PHE A 40 -3.42 -30.77 13.40
N ARG A 41 -3.61 -29.47 13.65
CA ARG A 41 -4.50 -28.61 12.86
C ARG A 41 -4.00 -28.45 11.42
N ALA A 42 -2.70 -28.26 11.24
CA ALA A 42 -2.09 -28.14 9.93
C ALA A 42 -2.27 -29.41 9.10
N GLN A 43 -2.14 -30.59 9.71
CA GLN A 43 -2.37 -31.87 9.04
C GLN A 43 -3.83 -32.10 8.63
N GLN A 44 -4.79 -31.50 9.35
CA GLN A 44 -6.21 -31.58 9.01
C GLN A 44 -6.66 -30.56 7.96
N TYR A 45 -5.85 -29.54 7.71
CA TYR A 45 -6.17 -28.49 6.75
C TYR A 45 -5.81 -28.91 5.32
N THR A 46 -6.75 -28.74 4.40
CA THR A 46 -6.51 -28.93 2.96
C THR A 46 -6.49 -27.55 2.29
N PRO A 47 -5.34 -27.09 1.75
CA PRO A 47 -5.25 -25.77 1.13
C PRO A 47 -6.06 -25.71 -0.17
N SER A 48 -6.73 -24.58 -0.39
CA SER A 48 -7.30 -24.26 -1.70
C SER A 48 -6.18 -23.91 -2.70
N SER A 49 -6.50 -23.87 -4.00
CA SER A 49 -5.55 -23.46 -5.04
C SER A 49 -4.96 -22.07 -4.80
N HIS A 50 -5.77 -21.11 -4.34
CA HIS A 50 -5.29 -19.77 -3.98
C HIS A 50 -4.28 -19.80 -2.83
N ILE A 51 -4.57 -20.57 -1.77
CA ILE A 51 -3.68 -20.69 -0.61
C ILE A 51 -2.37 -21.40 -0.99
N SER A 52 -2.43 -22.45 -1.81
CA SER A 52 -1.23 -23.11 -2.33
C SER A 52 -0.37 -22.17 -3.19
N ALA A 53 -1.00 -21.31 -4.01
CA ALA A 53 -0.28 -20.33 -4.82
C ALA A 53 0.41 -19.26 -3.96
N ILE A 54 -0.28 -18.74 -2.94
CA ILE A 54 0.28 -17.79 -1.97
C ILE A 54 1.50 -18.39 -1.29
N GLU A 55 1.36 -19.61 -0.77
CA GLU A 55 2.44 -20.31 -0.08
C GLU A 55 3.72 -20.46 -0.92
N GLN A 56 3.56 -20.80 -2.20
CA GLN A 56 4.69 -20.93 -3.12
C GLN A 56 5.41 -19.59 -3.33
N ARG A 57 4.65 -18.49 -3.35
CA ARG A 57 5.18 -17.14 -3.58
C ARG A 57 5.82 -16.51 -2.35
N VAL A 58 5.25 -16.72 -1.16
CA VAL A 58 5.82 -16.18 0.09
C VAL A 58 6.97 -17.03 0.64
N THR A 59 7.21 -18.21 0.06
CA THR A 59 8.35 -19.09 0.38
C THR A 59 8.40 -19.50 1.86
N LEU A 60 7.33 -20.12 2.37
CA LEU A 60 7.26 -20.53 3.78
C LEU A 60 8.29 -21.61 4.13
N THR A 61 8.89 -21.51 5.31
CA THR A 61 9.58 -22.65 5.95
C THR A 61 8.55 -23.69 6.40
N SER A 62 9.00 -24.89 6.80
CA SER A 62 8.12 -25.88 7.42
C SER A 62 7.42 -25.35 8.68
N ALA A 63 8.08 -24.50 9.47
CA ALA A 63 7.47 -23.88 10.64
C ALA A 63 6.45 -22.80 10.26
N GLY A 64 6.75 -21.97 9.26
CA GLY A 64 5.81 -21.00 8.70
C GLY A 64 4.56 -21.67 8.13
N ARG A 65 4.74 -22.71 7.30
CA ARG A 65 3.65 -23.52 6.74
C ARG A 65 2.76 -24.13 7.81
N ARG A 66 3.35 -24.74 8.84
CA ARG A 66 2.59 -25.34 9.95
C ARG A 66 1.71 -24.31 10.64
N ILE A 67 2.28 -23.16 11.04
CA ILE A 67 1.49 -22.10 11.69
C ILE A 67 0.42 -21.59 10.74
N PHE A 68 0.78 -21.31 9.49
CA PHE A 68 -0.15 -20.81 8.49
C PHE A 68 -1.36 -21.75 8.34
N TYR A 69 -1.14 -23.04 8.10
CA TYR A 69 -2.23 -24.02 7.96
C TYR A 69 -2.98 -24.27 9.26
N ALA A 70 -2.33 -24.18 10.42
CA ALA A 70 -3.01 -24.28 11.71
C ALA A 70 -4.09 -23.19 11.90
N THR A 71 -3.93 -22.04 11.25
CA THR A 71 -4.94 -20.97 11.22
C THR A 71 -6.07 -21.19 10.23
N SER A 72 -6.06 -22.28 9.45
CA SER A 72 -7.08 -22.56 8.42
C SER A 72 -7.36 -21.37 7.49
N PRO A 73 -6.35 -20.87 6.76
CA PRO A 73 -6.44 -19.60 6.04
C PRO A 73 -7.47 -19.69 4.92
N GLU A 74 -8.18 -18.59 4.67
CA GLU A 74 -9.24 -18.54 3.68
C GLU A 74 -9.18 -17.26 2.85
N VAL A 75 -9.30 -17.39 1.53
CA VAL A 75 -9.49 -16.26 0.62
C VAL A 75 -10.98 -16.08 0.39
N GLN A 76 -11.50 -14.92 0.78
CA GLN A 76 -12.93 -14.62 0.84
C GLN A 76 -13.28 -13.43 -0.06
N ASP A 77 -14.51 -13.42 -0.59
CA ASP A 77 -15.06 -12.20 -1.21
C ASP A 77 -15.36 -11.13 -0.15
N SER A 78 -15.71 -9.91 -0.58
CA SER A 78 -15.95 -8.80 0.34
C SER A 78 -17.07 -9.09 1.34
N GLY A 79 -18.14 -9.78 0.93
CA GLY A 79 -19.27 -10.07 1.82
C GLY A 79 -18.88 -11.01 2.95
N GLN A 80 -18.22 -12.12 2.60
CA GLN A 80 -17.70 -13.09 3.57
C GLN A 80 -16.60 -12.49 4.45
N PHE A 81 -15.70 -11.72 3.85
CA PHE A 81 -14.59 -11.08 4.55
C PHE A 81 -15.08 -10.09 5.62
N ASN A 82 -16.09 -9.26 5.31
CA ASN A 82 -16.69 -8.35 6.29
C ASN A 82 -17.41 -9.06 7.46
N GLY A 83 -17.86 -10.29 7.25
CA GLY A 83 -18.48 -11.11 8.29
C GLY A 83 -17.47 -11.84 9.17
N SER A 84 -16.35 -12.27 8.59
CA SER A 84 -15.31 -13.04 9.28
C SER A 84 -14.30 -12.14 9.98
N CYS A 85 -13.95 -11.04 9.31
CA CYS A 85 -13.03 -10.04 9.79
C CYS A 85 -13.76 -9.00 10.63
N HIS A 86 -13.86 -9.26 11.94
CA HIS A 86 -14.40 -8.31 12.90
C HIS A 86 -13.37 -7.24 13.31
N SER A 87 -12.69 -6.61 12.35
CA SER A 87 -11.97 -5.39 12.64
C SER A 87 -12.99 -4.30 13.01
N VAL A 88 -12.73 -3.62 14.12
CA VAL A 88 -13.54 -2.47 14.58
C VAL A 88 -13.36 -1.24 13.69
N GLU A 89 -12.53 -1.35 12.65
CA GLU A 89 -12.07 -0.23 11.86
C GLU A 89 -12.22 -0.45 10.36
N ARG A 90 -12.83 0.54 9.70
CA ARG A 90 -13.32 0.39 8.32
C ARG A 90 -12.88 1.53 7.39
N THR A 91 -11.90 2.34 7.81
CA THR A 91 -11.49 3.56 7.09
C THR A 91 -10.20 3.40 6.28
N THR A 92 -9.44 2.33 6.51
CA THR A 92 -8.26 1.95 5.71
C THR A 92 -8.51 0.62 4.99
N ALA A 93 -7.89 0.46 3.82
CA ALA A 93 -7.92 -0.78 3.06
C ALA A 93 -7.34 -1.95 3.87
N ILE A 94 -8.20 -2.75 4.51
CA ILE A 94 -7.83 -3.99 5.19
C ILE A 94 -7.99 -5.13 4.18
N LEU A 95 -6.88 -5.78 3.86
CA LEU A 95 -6.82 -6.91 2.93
C LEU A 95 -6.82 -8.26 3.64
N GLY A 96 -6.62 -8.29 4.94
CA GLY A 96 -6.56 -9.51 5.73
C GLY A 96 -6.72 -9.22 7.20
N CYS A 97 -7.01 -10.27 7.97
CA CYS A 97 -6.88 -10.20 9.41
C CYS A 97 -6.66 -11.57 10.03
N TYR A 98 -5.91 -11.55 11.12
CA TYR A 98 -5.76 -12.65 12.05
C TYR A 98 -6.73 -12.49 13.23
N TYR A 99 -7.80 -13.28 13.25
CA TYR A 99 -8.84 -13.21 14.28
C TYR A 99 -9.23 -14.60 14.80
N ARG A 100 -9.25 -14.76 16.14
CA ARG A 100 -9.58 -16.03 16.82
C ARG A 100 -8.80 -17.23 16.27
N ASP A 101 -7.50 -17.04 16.09
CA ASP A 101 -6.58 -18.05 15.56
C ASP A 101 -6.91 -18.51 14.13
N ARG A 102 -7.53 -17.61 13.34
CA ARG A 102 -7.83 -17.81 11.92
C ARG A 102 -7.32 -16.67 11.07
N ILE A 103 -6.85 -16.97 9.87
CA ILE A 103 -6.44 -15.97 8.89
C ILE A 103 -7.50 -15.86 7.81
N TYR A 104 -8.03 -14.65 7.62
CA TYR A 104 -8.93 -14.32 6.52
C TYR A 104 -8.25 -13.35 5.59
N LEU A 105 -8.38 -13.57 4.28
CA LEU A 105 -7.73 -12.80 3.24
C LEU A 105 -8.79 -12.35 2.23
N TYR A 106 -8.81 -11.06 1.91
CA TYR A 106 -9.73 -10.51 0.93
C TYR A 106 -9.27 -10.81 -0.50
N ASN A 107 -10.17 -11.33 -1.33
CA ASN A 107 -9.88 -11.66 -2.71
C ASN A 107 -9.68 -10.41 -3.59
N VAL A 108 -8.43 -9.96 -3.71
CA VAL A 108 -8.05 -8.88 -4.63
C VAL A 108 -8.06 -9.40 -6.07
N GLN A 109 -9.06 -8.97 -6.85
CA GLN A 109 -9.24 -9.40 -8.24
C GLN A 109 -8.43 -8.60 -9.27
N ASN A 110 -7.97 -7.40 -8.90
CA ASN A 110 -7.23 -6.54 -9.82
C ASN A 110 -5.80 -7.05 -9.99
N SER A 111 -5.46 -7.50 -11.21
CA SER A 111 -4.14 -8.04 -11.55
C SER A 111 -3.00 -7.01 -11.47
N GLU A 112 -3.30 -5.71 -11.51
CA GLU A 112 -2.29 -4.66 -11.29
C GLU A 112 -1.74 -4.71 -9.86
N LEU A 113 -2.53 -5.24 -8.92
CA LEU A 113 -2.17 -5.39 -7.51
C LEU A 113 -1.59 -6.78 -7.20
N ASP A 114 -1.08 -7.49 -8.21
CA ASP A 114 -0.44 -8.79 -8.04
C ASP A 114 0.69 -8.71 -6.99
N GLY A 115 0.59 -9.54 -5.96
CA GLY A 115 1.49 -9.48 -4.79
C GLY A 115 0.84 -8.95 -3.52
N ALA A 116 -0.21 -8.13 -3.62
CA ALA A 116 -0.85 -7.55 -2.43
C ALA A 116 -1.37 -8.64 -1.48
N LEU A 117 -2.10 -9.62 -2.01
CA LEU A 117 -2.65 -10.72 -1.22
C LEU A 117 -1.57 -11.63 -0.60
N ASP A 118 -0.46 -11.85 -1.30
CA ASP A 118 0.68 -12.63 -0.79
C ASP A 118 1.34 -11.93 0.40
N VAL A 119 1.58 -10.62 0.26
CA VAL A 119 2.18 -9.78 1.31
C VAL A 119 1.26 -9.74 2.52
N THR A 120 -0.04 -9.58 2.31
CA THR A 120 -1.04 -9.65 3.39
C THR A 120 -1.02 -11.01 4.08
N ALA A 121 -1.00 -12.13 3.34
CA ALA A 121 -0.95 -13.45 3.96
C ALA A 121 0.32 -13.64 4.81
N ALA A 122 1.47 -13.14 4.35
CA ALA A 122 2.69 -13.14 5.13
C ALA A 122 2.58 -12.26 6.38
N HIS A 123 1.94 -11.09 6.29
CA HIS A 123 1.68 -10.18 7.41
C HIS A 123 0.78 -10.86 8.47
N GLU A 124 -0.32 -11.47 8.05
CA GLU A 124 -1.23 -12.18 8.97
C GLU A 124 -0.57 -13.42 9.60
N LEU A 125 0.27 -14.13 8.85
CA LEU A 125 1.09 -15.22 9.41
C LEU A 125 2.01 -14.71 10.52
N LEU A 126 2.59 -13.52 10.37
CA LEU A 126 3.46 -12.95 11.38
C LEU A 126 2.70 -12.60 12.66
N HIS A 127 1.44 -12.17 12.60
CA HIS A 127 0.59 -12.05 13.79
C HIS A 127 0.35 -13.39 14.46
N ALA A 128 -0.02 -14.41 13.67
CA ALA A 128 -0.22 -15.76 14.18
C ALA A 128 1.04 -16.32 14.85
N ALA A 129 2.21 -16.04 14.30
CA ALA A 129 3.50 -16.43 14.85
C ALA A 129 3.86 -15.65 16.12
N TYR A 130 3.58 -14.35 16.14
CA TYR A 130 3.89 -13.47 17.28
C TYR A 130 3.12 -13.88 18.53
N VAL A 131 1.82 -14.18 18.42
CA VAL A 131 1.02 -14.64 19.58
C VAL A 131 1.41 -16.02 20.11
N ARG A 132 2.18 -16.79 19.33
CA ARG A 132 2.71 -18.11 19.72
C ARG A 132 4.05 -18.02 20.43
N LEU A 133 4.66 -16.83 20.52
CA LEU A 133 5.91 -16.64 21.24
C LEU A 133 5.72 -16.78 22.75
N SER A 134 6.71 -17.36 23.43
CA SER A 134 6.79 -17.24 24.88
C SER A 134 6.98 -15.78 25.30
N THR A 135 6.60 -15.42 26.52
CA THR A 135 6.78 -14.05 27.03
C THR A 135 8.22 -13.56 26.96
N PHE A 136 9.20 -14.46 27.11
CA PHE A 136 10.62 -14.12 27.01
C PHE A 136 11.05 -13.85 25.56
N GLU A 137 10.63 -14.69 24.62
CA GLU A 137 10.88 -14.46 23.19
C GLU A 137 10.20 -13.18 22.71
N GLN A 138 8.94 -12.97 23.10
CA GLN A 138 8.18 -11.77 22.74
C GLN A 138 8.91 -10.50 23.17
N ARG A 139 9.36 -10.41 24.43
CA ARG A 139 10.14 -9.26 24.92
C ARG A 139 11.43 -9.03 24.12
N LYS A 140 12.11 -10.11 23.73
CA LYS A 140 13.31 -10.01 22.89
C LYS A 140 12.96 -9.47 21.50
N VAL A 141 11.93 -10.02 20.87
CA VAL A 141 11.46 -9.60 19.53
C VAL A 141 11.00 -8.15 19.55
N ASP A 142 10.25 -7.72 20.58
CA ASP A 142 9.82 -6.34 20.76
C ASP A 142 11.01 -5.36 20.79
N GLY A 143 12.09 -5.74 21.48
CA GLY A 143 13.32 -4.96 21.51
C GLY A 143 13.93 -4.79 20.11
N LEU A 144 14.01 -5.88 19.34
CA LEU A 144 14.51 -5.87 17.96
C LEU A 144 13.64 -5.03 17.03
N VAL A 145 12.32 -5.18 17.12
CA VAL A 145 11.32 -4.43 16.33
C VAL A 145 11.40 -2.93 16.64
N ARG A 146 11.49 -2.54 17.92
CA ARG A 146 11.67 -1.12 18.31
C ARG A 146 12.97 -0.55 17.76
N ALA A 147 14.07 -1.30 17.85
CA ALA A 147 15.36 -0.86 17.34
C ALA A 147 15.33 -0.66 15.81
N ALA A 148 14.73 -1.59 15.07
CA ALA A 148 14.54 -1.46 13.63
C ALA A 148 13.63 -0.27 13.28
N TYR A 149 12.50 -0.10 13.98
CA TYR A 149 11.59 1.02 13.77
C TYR A 149 12.27 2.38 13.94
N GLN A 150 13.17 2.53 14.92
CA GLN A 150 13.88 3.81 15.11
C GLN A 150 14.67 4.26 13.88
N LYS A 151 15.12 3.33 13.02
CA LYS A 151 15.87 3.61 11.80
C LYS A 151 14.98 4.07 10.65
N VAL A 152 13.72 3.63 10.63
CA VAL A 152 12.77 3.85 9.52
C VAL A 152 11.57 4.74 9.90
N LYS A 153 11.46 5.20 11.15
CA LYS A 153 10.31 6.00 11.65
C LYS A 153 10.01 7.29 10.89
N ASN A 154 10.97 7.79 10.10
CA ASN A 154 10.81 9.01 9.31
C ASN A 154 10.36 8.73 7.87
N GLU A 155 10.27 7.46 7.46
CA GLU A 155 9.72 7.08 6.16
C GLU A 155 8.24 7.53 6.08
N PRO A 156 7.86 8.42 5.15
CA PRO A 156 6.54 9.05 5.14
C PRO A 156 5.37 8.05 5.15
N THR A 157 5.49 6.98 4.36
CA THR A 157 4.45 5.94 4.26
C THR A 157 4.28 5.20 5.59
N LEU A 158 5.39 4.81 6.23
CA LEU A 158 5.36 4.12 7.52
C LEU A 158 4.84 5.02 8.63
N LYS A 159 5.24 6.30 8.63
CA LYS A 159 4.77 7.28 9.60
C LYS A 159 3.25 7.45 9.53
N ARG A 160 2.69 7.62 8.33
CA ARG A 160 1.24 7.74 8.13
C ARG A 160 0.50 6.47 8.55
N LEU A 161 1.04 5.30 8.23
CA LEU A 161 0.50 4.02 8.64
C LEU A 161 0.47 3.88 10.18
N MET A 162 1.54 4.29 10.86
CA MET A 162 1.63 4.24 12.32
C MET A 162 0.74 5.27 13.03
N GLU A 163 0.54 6.45 12.44
CA GLU A 163 -0.43 7.43 12.94
C GLU A 163 -1.86 6.87 12.91
N TYR A 164 -2.20 6.11 11.87
CA TYR A 164 -3.47 5.38 11.78
C TYR A 164 -3.59 4.34 12.89
N TYR A 165 -2.66 3.37 12.96
CA TYR A 165 -2.73 2.27 13.94
C TYR A 165 -2.77 2.74 15.40
N LYS A 166 -2.11 3.86 15.72
CA LYS A 166 -2.15 4.44 17.07
C LYS A 166 -3.55 4.88 17.50
N GLN A 167 -4.37 5.37 16.58
CA GLN A 167 -5.75 5.77 16.87
C GLN A 167 -6.67 4.55 16.98
N ALA A 168 -6.24 3.50 16.30
CA ALA A 168 -7.07 2.43 15.82
C ALA A 168 -7.12 1.21 16.72
N GLU A 169 -5.92 0.78 17.11
CA GLU A 169 -5.72 -0.37 17.98
C GLU A 169 -4.71 0.01 19.07
N PRO A 170 -5.13 0.84 20.05
CA PRO A 170 -4.25 1.26 21.13
C PRO A 170 -3.67 0.05 21.88
N GLY A 171 -2.35 -0.04 21.95
CA GLY A 171 -1.64 -1.14 22.61
C GLY A 171 -1.23 -2.32 21.72
N ALA A 172 -1.67 -2.36 20.46
CA ALA A 172 -1.27 -3.41 19.49
C ALA A 172 -0.07 -2.98 18.61
N GLU A 173 0.48 -1.78 18.79
CA GLU A 173 1.38 -1.14 17.83
C GLU A 173 2.67 -1.93 17.59
N ILE A 174 3.17 -2.64 18.61
CA ILE A 174 4.40 -3.43 18.47
C ILE A 174 4.19 -4.70 17.64
N ASN A 175 3.03 -5.33 17.74
CA ASN A 175 2.65 -6.50 16.95
C ASN A 175 2.42 -6.10 15.49
N GLU A 176 1.79 -4.96 15.25
CA GLU A 176 1.65 -4.39 13.90
C GLU A 176 3.01 -4.04 13.30
N LEU A 177 3.86 -3.32 14.05
CA LEU A 177 5.22 -3.00 13.61
C LEU A 177 6.02 -4.26 13.28
N HIS A 178 5.89 -5.32 14.08
CA HIS A 178 6.51 -6.59 13.79
C HIS A 178 6.10 -7.10 12.40
N SER A 179 4.81 -7.22 12.12
CA SER A 179 4.33 -7.75 10.84
C SER A 179 4.67 -6.81 9.66
N ILE A 180 4.55 -5.48 9.83
CA ILE A 180 4.91 -4.48 8.82
C ILE A 180 6.40 -4.55 8.47
N LEU A 181 7.28 -4.54 9.48
CA LEU A 181 8.73 -4.55 9.23
C LEU A 181 9.16 -5.86 8.54
N GLY A 182 8.56 -6.99 8.92
CA GLY A 182 8.84 -8.29 8.32
C GLY A 182 8.51 -8.37 6.83
N THR A 183 7.47 -7.65 6.39
CA THR A 183 6.93 -7.76 5.02
C THR A 183 7.28 -6.59 4.11
N THR A 184 7.63 -5.41 4.65
CA THR A 184 7.80 -4.19 3.84
C THR A 184 9.22 -3.61 3.83
N ILE A 185 10.04 -3.89 4.85
CA ILE A 185 11.36 -3.29 4.99
C ILE A 185 12.45 -4.24 4.49
N ALA A 186 13.18 -3.83 3.45
CA ALA A 186 14.22 -4.66 2.83
C ALA A 186 15.39 -4.94 3.78
N ASN A 187 15.92 -3.89 4.43
CA ASN A 187 17.13 -3.97 5.22
C ASN A 187 16.80 -3.97 6.72
N LEU A 188 16.92 -5.13 7.35
CA LEU A 188 16.77 -5.30 8.79
C LEU A 188 18.11 -5.69 9.42
N ASP A 189 18.23 -5.46 10.73
CA ASP A 189 19.38 -5.96 11.48
C ASP A 189 19.40 -7.50 11.47
N SER A 190 20.60 -8.08 11.43
CA SER A 190 20.80 -9.52 11.23
C SER A 190 20.08 -10.39 12.26
N GLU A 191 19.91 -9.92 13.50
CA GLU A 191 19.17 -10.65 14.53
C GLU A 191 17.66 -10.73 14.22
N LEU A 192 17.08 -9.64 13.72
CA LEU A 192 15.67 -9.59 13.36
C LEU A 192 15.42 -10.35 12.04
N GLU A 193 16.34 -10.26 11.09
CA GLU A 193 16.30 -11.06 9.86
C GLU A 193 16.34 -12.57 10.18
N ARG A 194 17.24 -12.99 11.06
CA ARG A 194 17.33 -14.39 11.53
C ARG A 194 16.06 -14.84 12.25
N TYR A 195 15.39 -13.93 12.96
CA TYR A 195 14.10 -14.24 13.57
C TYR A 195 13.03 -14.50 12.50
N TYR A 196 12.89 -13.64 11.48
CA TYR A 196 11.93 -13.86 10.38
C TYR A 196 12.27 -15.07 9.50
N ALA A 197 13.54 -15.45 9.41
CA ALA A 197 13.99 -16.67 8.72
C ALA A 197 13.43 -17.97 9.34
N ARG A 198 12.83 -17.90 10.54
CA ARG A 198 12.05 -19.02 11.10
C ARG A 198 10.80 -19.32 10.28
N TYR A 199 10.22 -18.33 9.60
CA TYR A 199 8.92 -18.44 8.92
C TYR A 199 9.04 -18.37 7.40
N PHE A 200 10.03 -17.65 6.88
CA PHE A 200 10.26 -17.47 5.45
C PHE A 200 11.66 -17.94 5.04
N THR A 201 11.75 -18.75 3.99
CA THR A 201 13.05 -19.13 3.42
C THR A 201 13.69 -17.99 2.62
N ASN A 202 12.87 -17.11 2.04
CA ASN A 202 13.32 -15.93 1.30
C ASN A 202 12.40 -14.72 1.58
N ARG A 203 12.60 -14.06 2.73
CA ARG A 203 11.81 -12.87 3.12
C ARG A 203 11.93 -11.73 2.10
N ALA A 204 13.10 -11.58 1.45
CA ALA A 204 13.31 -10.55 0.44
C ALA A 204 12.32 -10.65 -0.73
N SER A 205 11.88 -11.87 -1.10
CA SER A 205 10.85 -12.05 -2.13
C SER A 205 9.51 -11.40 -1.75
N ILE A 206 9.12 -11.46 -0.47
CA ILE A 206 7.90 -10.82 0.05
C ILE A 206 8.02 -9.29 -0.04
N VAL A 207 9.19 -8.76 0.33
CA VAL A 207 9.46 -7.32 0.20
C VAL A 207 9.42 -6.87 -1.26
N THR A 208 9.93 -7.67 -2.19
CA THR A 208 9.84 -7.39 -3.63
C THR A 208 8.39 -7.42 -4.13
N LEU A 209 7.56 -8.35 -3.66
CA LEU A 209 6.12 -8.35 -3.96
C LEU A 209 5.46 -7.06 -3.46
N ASN A 210 5.80 -6.62 -2.24
CA ASN A 210 5.32 -5.37 -1.67
C ASN A 210 5.71 -4.16 -2.51
N GLN A 211 6.99 -4.04 -2.86
CA GLN A 211 7.50 -2.96 -3.71
C GLN A 211 6.78 -2.93 -5.05
N ARG A 212 6.59 -4.08 -5.69
CA ARG A 212 5.93 -4.15 -7.00
C ARG A 212 4.48 -3.64 -6.98
N TYR A 213 3.65 -4.10 -6.05
CA TYR A 213 2.25 -3.65 -6.04
C TYR A 213 2.12 -2.20 -5.57
N THR A 214 2.94 -1.76 -4.60
CA THR A 214 2.94 -0.37 -4.14
C THR A 214 3.47 0.60 -5.20
N GLN A 215 4.37 0.14 -6.08
CA GLN A 215 4.91 0.93 -7.19
C GLN A 215 3.80 1.45 -8.11
N VAL A 216 2.74 0.66 -8.34
CA VAL A 216 1.57 1.08 -9.13
C VAL A 216 0.96 2.38 -8.61
N PHE A 217 0.78 2.50 -7.29
CA PHE A 217 0.27 3.72 -6.67
C PHE A 217 1.26 4.88 -6.79
N SER A 218 2.56 4.61 -6.58
CA SER A 218 3.58 5.66 -6.67
C SER A 218 3.73 6.22 -8.09
N GLU A 219 3.63 5.38 -9.12
CA GLU A 219 3.70 5.80 -10.52
C GLU A 219 2.48 6.62 -10.91
N LEU A 220 1.29 6.25 -10.43
CA LEU A 220 0.07 7.04 -10.65
C LEU A 220 0.15 8.41 -9.98
N ASP A 221 0.64 8.48 -8.73
CA ASP A 221 0.82 9.74 -8.01
C ASP A 221 1.85 10.66 -8.70
N GLN A 222 2.97 10.09 -9.17
CA GLN A 222 3.99 10.82 -9.92
C GLN A 222 3.44 11.35 -11.25
N GLN A 223 2.69 10.53 -12.01
CA GLN A 223 2.08 10.94 -13.27
C GLN A 223 1.04 12.05 -13.05
N ALA A 224 0.18 11.90 -12.04
CA ALA A 224 -0.83 12.90 -11.70
C ALA A 224 -0.19 14.22 -11.28
N THR A 225 0.84 14.18 -10.43
CA THR A 225 1.60 15.36 -9.99
C THR A 225 2.29 16.05 -11.17
N SER A 226 2.92 15.29 -12.07
CA SER A 226 3.58 15.82 -13.26
C SER A 226 2.58 16.49 -14.21
N LEU A 227 1.45 15.84 -14.50
CA LEU A 227 0.39 16.41 -15.34
C LEU A 227 -0.21 17.66 -14.72
N LYS A 228 -0.48 17.65 -13.41
CA LYS A 228 -1.01 18.83 -12.70
C LYS A 228 -0.07 20.03 -12.85
N ALA A 229 1.24 19.83 -12.67
CA ALA A 229 2.22 20.89 -12.85
C ALA A 229 2.24 21.43 -14.29
N LYS A 230 2.19 20.54 -15.30
CA LYS A 230 2.13 20.94 -16.72
C LYS A 230 0.84 21.70 -17.06
N ILE A 231 -0.30 21.23 -16.56
CA ILE A 231 -1.60 21.87 -16.73
C ILE A 231 -1.56 23.29 -16.16
N SER A 232 -1.09 23.48 -14.92
CA SER A 232 -1.03 24.80 -14.30
C SER A 232 -0.07 25.75 -15.03
N ALA A 233 1.07 25.26 -15.51
CA ALA A 233 2.01 26.06 -16.29
C ALA A 233 1.40 26.48 -17.66
N GLU A 234 0.78 25.54 -18.36
CA GLU A 234 0.17 25.79 -19.68
C GLU A 234 -1.06 26.69 -19.58
N GLU A 235 -1.88 26.56 -18.53
CA GLU A 235 -3.01 27.45 -18.26
C GLU A 235 -2.53 28.90 -18.12
N SER A 236 -1.47 29.13 -17.34
CA SER A 236 -0.88 30.47 -17.18
C SER A 236 -0.33 31.01 -18.50
N SER A 237 0.37 30.18 -19.28
CA SER A 237 0.97 30.59 -20.57
C SER A 237 -0.10 30.92 -21.60
N LEU A 238 -1.12 30.06 -21.75
CA LEU A 238 -2.25 30.27 -22.65
C LEU A 238 -3.01 31.54 -22.29
N LYS A 239 -3.21 31.81 -21.00
CA LYS A 239 -3.83 33.06 -20.55
C LYS A 239 -3.03 34.28 -21.02
N THR A 240 -1.73 34.32 -20.75
CA THR A 240 -0.87 35.44 -21.15
C THR A 240 -0.86 35.65 -22.66
N GLU A 241 -0.74 34.58 -23.45
CA GLU A 241 -0.67 34.70 -24.90
C GLU A 241 -2.01 35.01 -25.55
N THR A 242 -3.12 34.54 -24.98
CA THR A 242 -4.46 34.92 -25.44
C THR A 242 -4.73 36.40 -25.17
N ASP A 243 -4.34 36.90 -24.00
CA ASP A 243 -4.45 38.32 -23.65
C ASP A 243 -3.58 39.18 -24.61
N ALA A 244 -2.36 38.73 -24.93
CA ALA A 244 -1.47 39.40 -25.90
C ALA A 244 -2.05 39.39 -27.32
N TYR A 245 -2.52 38.23 -27.81
CA TYR A 245 -3.18 38.08 -29.10
C TYR A 245 -4.39 39.01 -29.24
N GLN A 246 -5.22 39.12 -28.19
CA GLN A 246 -6.39 40.00 -28.22
C GLN A 246 -5.98 41.48 -28.32
N ASN A 247 -4.91 41.88 -27.64
CA ASN A 247 -4.37 43.23 -27.74
C ASN A 247 -3.80 43.53 -29.14
N GLU A 248 -3.03 42.61 -29.71
CA GLU A 248 -2.49 42.74 -31.07
C GLU A 248 -3.59 42.80 -32.13
N LEU A 249 -4.64 41.99 -31.97
CA LEU A 249 -5.82 42.00 -32.84
C LEU A 249 -6.57 43.34 -32.77
N ASN A 250 -6.77 43.88 -31.56
CA ASN A 250 -7.40 45.17 -31.36
C ASN A 250 -6.58 46.31 -32.00
N GLN A 251 -5.25 46.29 -31.81
CA GLN A 251 -4.36 47.27 -32.42
C GLN A 251 -4.37 47.16 -33.95
N LEU A 252 -4.31 45.95 -34.51
CA LEU A 252 -4.38 45.75 -35.95
C LEU A 252 -5.69 46.27 -36.54
N ASN A 253 -6.83 46.03 -35.87
CA ASN A 253 -8.12 46.55 -36.29
C ASN A 253 -8.13 48.08 -36.31
N SER A 254 -7.56 48.72 -35.28
CA SER A 254 -7.40 50.18 -35.25
C SER A 254 -6.54 50.69 -36.41
N ASP A 255 -5.40 50.03 -36.67
CA ASP A 255 -4.47 50.45 -37.73
C ASP A 255 -5.08 50.26 -39.13
N ILE A 256 -5.87 49.21 -39.33
CA ILE A 256 -6.63 48.99 -40.58
C ILE A 256 -7.68 50.09 -40.76
N GLN A 257 -8.37 50.51 -39.70
CA GLN A 257 -9.34 51.61 -39.76
C GLN A 257 -8.65 52.93 -40.14
N SER A 258 -7.52 53.26 -39.51
CA SER A 258 -6.73 54.46 -39.86
C SER A 258 -6.21 54.41 -41.30
N PHE A 259 -5.72 53.25 -41.75
CA PHE A 259 -5.31 53.05 -43.15
C PHE A 259 -6.48 53.30 -44.12
N ASN A 260 -7.66 52.73 -43.86
CA ASN A 260 -8.83 52.90 -44.72
C ASN A 260 -9.29 54.37 -44.76
N GLN A 261 -9.26 55.09 -43.63
CA GLN A 261 -9.61 56.52 -43.59
C GLN A 261 -8.67 57.36 -44.45
N ARG A 262 -7.35 57.17 -44.30
CA ARG A 262 -6.33 57.87 -45.11
C ARG A 262 -6.43 57.55 -46.59
N ALA A 263 -6.73 56.29 -46.93
CA ALA A 263 -6.93 55.86 -48.31
C ALA A 263 -8.13 56.55 -48.97
N VAL A 264 -9.24 56.71 -48.25
CA VAL A 264 -10.43 57.42 -48.73
C VAL A 264 -10.18 58.92 -48.87
N SER A 265 -9.42 59.54 -47.95
CA SER A 265 -9.11 60.97 -48.02
C SER A 265 -8.03 61.32 -49.05
N GLY A 266 -7.46 60.34 -49.75
CA GLY A 266 -6.36 60.54 -50.69
C GLY A 266 -5.03 60.92 -50.03
N ASP A 267 -4.89 60.67 -48.71
CA ASP A 267 -3.72 61.02 -47.90
C ASP A 267 -2.63 59.93 -47.99
N PHE A 268 -2.31 59.51 -49.21
CA PHE A 268 -1.23 58.58 -49.50
C PHE A 268 -0.52 58.92 -50.80
N SER A 269 0.80 58.85 -50.79
CA SER A 269 1.54 58.59 -52.03
C SER A 269 1.34 57.13 -52.47
N SER A 270 1.45 56.85 -53.77
CA SER A 270 1.31 55.46 -54.28
C SER A 270 2.28 54.49 -53.60
N GLN A 271 3.52 54.91 -53.37
CA GLN A 271 4.53 54.06 -52.72
C GLN A 271 4.19 53.78 -51.25
N GLU A 272 3.74 54.80 -50.50
CA GLU A 272 3.35 54.66 -49.09
C GLU A 272 2.11 53.77 -48.93
N PHE A 273 1.13 53.89 -49.82
CA PHE A 273 -0.06 53.04 -49.81
C PHE A 273 0.31 51.55 -49.90
N TYR A 274 1.13 51.18 -50.90
CA TYR A 274 1.53 49.78 -51.09
C TYR A 274 2.40 49.26 -49.94
N ALA A 275 3.32 50.08 -49.42
CA ALA A 275 4.15 49.71 -48.28
C ALA A 275 3.32 49.45 -47.02
N THR A 276 2.38 50.36 -46.70
CA THR A 276 1.52 50.26 -45.51
C THR A 276 0.57 49.07 -45.61
N ARG A 277 -0.05 48.87 -46.79
CA ARG A 277 -0.91 47.72 -47.06
C ARG A 277 -0.15 46.39 -46.90
N SER A 278 1.07 46.31 -47.41
CA SER A 278 1.93 45.13 -47.28
C SER A 278 2.24 44.83 -45.81
N ALA A 279 2.60 45.85 -45.02
CA ALA A 279 2.86 45.70 -43.59
C ALA A 279 1.63 45.20 -42.80
N LEU A 280 0.44 45.76 -43.06
CA LEU A 280 -0.81 45.31 -42.45
C LEU A 280 -1.13 43.87 -42.85
N SER A 281 -0.96 43.51 -44.12
CA SER A 281 -1.16 42.14 -44.60
C SER A 281 -0.20 41.15 -43.93
N GLY A 282 1.05 41.54 -43.68
CA GLY A 282 2.02 40.73 -42.94
C GLY A 282 1.60 40.49 -41.50
N ARG A 283 1.03 41.51 -40.83
CA ARG A 283 0.50 41.38 -39.47
C ARG A 283 -0.75 40.49 -39.40
N VAL A 284 -1.64 40.56 -40.38
CA VAL A 284 -2.78 39.62 -40.50
C VAL A 284 -2.27 38.18 -40.60
N ALA A 285 -1.27 37.92 -41.46
CA ALA A 285 -0.69 36.59 -41.61
C ALA A 285 -0.04 36.09 -40.30
N SER A 286 0.67 36.98 -39.58
CA SER A 286 1.25 36.67 -38.27
C SER A 286 0.19 36.30 -37.23
N LEU A 287 -0.87 37.10 -37.09
CA LEU A 287 -1.97 36.81 -36.16
C LEU A 287 -2.68 35.49 -36.49
N ASN A 288 -2.90 35.18 -37.77
CA ASN A 288 -3.47 33.90 -38.18
C ASN A 288 -2.55 32.72 -37.78
N SER A 289 -1.23 32.88 -37.91
CA SER A 289 -0.28 31.87 -37.45
C SER A 289 -0.30 31.71 -35.94
N GLN A 290 -0.32 32.80 -35.18
CA GLN A 290 -0.42 32.78 -33.72
C GLN A 290 -1.73 32.11 -33.26
N GLN A 291 -2.86 32.42 -33.90
CA GLN A 291 -4.15 31.79 -33.62
C GLN A 291 -4.10 30.27 -33.81
N ASN A 292 -3.49 29.80 -34.90
CA ASN A 292 -3.34 28.36 -35.15
C ASN A 292 -2.45 27.67 -34.09
N GLN A 293 -1.39 28.35 -33.64
CA GLN A 293 -0.54 27.86 -32.56
C GLN A 293 -1.30 27.79 -31.23
N LEU A 294 -2.03 28.84 -30.86
CA LEU A 294 -2.90 28.86 -29.67
C LEU A 294 -3.93 27.73 -29.71
N ASN A 295 -4.62 27.54 -30.84
CA ASN A 295 -5.60 26.45 -30.98
C ASN A 295 -4.97 25.07 -30.80
N THR A 296 -3.77 24.86 -31.35
CA THR A 296 -3.03 23.60 -31.20
C THR A 296 -2.68 23.35 -29.73
N ARG A 297 -2.21 24.38 -29.03
CA ARG A 297 -1.87 24.31 -27.61
C ARG A 297 -3.07 24.10 -26.70
N ILE A 298 -4.19 24.77 -26.98
CA ILE A 298 -5.47 24.54 -26.27
C ILE A 298 -5.92 23.08 -26.45
N SER A 299 -5.76 22.51 -27.64
CA SER A 299 -6.05 21.08 -27.87
C SER A 299 -5.14 20.16 -27.04
N ALA A 300 -3.84 20.47 -26.96
CA ALA A 300 -2.90 19.71 -26.13
C ALA A 300 -3.22 19.86 -24.63
N TYR A 301 -3.55 21.07 -24.17
CA TYR A 301 -4.02 21.34 -22.81
C TYR A 301 -5.25 20.51 -22.44
N ASN A 302 -6.27 20.50 -23.30
CA ASN A 302 -7.48 19.69 -23.09
C ASN A 302 -7.17 18.19 -23.04
N THR A 303 -6.18 17.73 -23.81
CA THR A 303 -5.70 16.34 -23.75
C THR A 303 -5.07 16.02 -22.40
N MET A 304 -4.22 16.91 -21.86
CA MET A 304 -3.62 16.74 -20.53
C MET A 304 -4.68 16.70 -19.42
N ILE A 305 -5.72 17.54 -19.49
CA ILE A 305 -6.85 17.51 -18.55
C ILE A 305 -7.57 16.15 -18.61
N ALA A 306 -7.85 15.65 -19.82
CA ALA A 306 -8.50 14.35 -19.98
C ALA A 306 -7.65 13.20 -19.44
N GLU A 307 -6.32 13.23 -19.65
CA GLU A 307 -5.39 12.26 -19.07
C GLU A 307 -5.35 12.32 -17.54
N TYR A 308 -5.28 13.52 -16.97
CA TYR A 308 -5.31 13.72 -15.51
C TYR A 308 -6.59 13.14 -14.88
N ASN A 309 -7.75 13.39 -15.51
CA ASN A 309 -9.02 12.83 -15.05
C ASN A 309 -9.06 11.30 -15.15
N LYS A 310 -8.47 10.70 -16.20
CA LYS A 310 -8.34 9.24 -16.31
C LYS A 310 -7.47 8.67 -15.19
N LEU A 311 -6.38 9.33 -14.81
CA LEU A 311 -5.56 8.90 -13.68
C LEU A 311 -6.33 8.93 -12.36
N ALA A 312 -7.14 9.96 -12.13
CA ALA A 312 -7.99 10.04 -10.93
C ALA A 312 -8.99 8.87 -10.85
N VAL A 313 -9.63 8.52 -11.97
CA VAL A 313 -10.53 7.36 -12.06
C VAL A 313 -9.77 6.05 -11.79
N ARG A 314 -8.59 5.87 -12.39
CA ARG A 314 -7.76 4.67 -12.16
C ARG A 314 -7.31 4.54 -10.71
N ALA A 315 -6.91 5.65 -10.08
CA ALA A 315 -6.56 5.66 -8.66
C ALA A 315 -7.76 5.26 -7.77
N GLN A 316 -8.97 5.75 -8.10
CA GLN A 316 -10.20 5.35 -7.41
C GLN A 316 -10.47 3.84 -7.58
N GLN A 317 -10.35 3.31 -8.80
CA GLN A 317 -10.56 1.88 -9.09
C GLN A 317 -9.57 0.98 -8.34
N LEU A 318 -8.29 1.37 -8.27
CA LEU A 318 -7.28 0.64 -7.51
C LEU A 318 -7.55 0.67 -6.02
N ASN A 319 -7.91 1.83 -5.46
CA ASN A 319 -8.27 1.95 -4.05
C ASN A 319 -9.51 1.11 -3.71
N GLN A 320 -10.52 1.08 -4.58
CA GLN A 320 -11.69 0.20 -4.43
C GLN A 320 -11.31 -1.28 -4.49
N SER A 321 -10.36 -1.65 -5.36
CA SER A 321 -9.84 -3.01 -5.46
C SER A 321 -9.10 -3.47 -4.20
N MET A 322 -8.57 -2.53 -3.42
CA MET A 322 -7.89 -2.79 -2.15
C MET A 322 -8.84 -2.79 -0.94
N ASN A 323 -10.10 -2.37 -1.11
CA ASN A 323 -11.00 -2.20 0.03
C ASN A 323 -11.81 -3.47 0.28
N GLY A 324 -11.28 -4.37 1.11
CA GLY A 324 -12.02 -5.55 1.56
C GLY A 324 -13.21 -5.21 2.44
N VAL A 325 -13.22 -4.02 3.04
CA VAL A 325 -14.19 -3.60 4.05
C VAL A 325 -15.22 -2.63 3.48
N SER A 326 -16.50 -2.93 3.66
CA SER A 326 -17.57 -2.01 3.28
C SER A 326 -17.60 -0.84 4.24
N ALA A 327 -17.67 0.39 3.71
CA ALA A 327 -17.96 1.58 4.51
C ALA A 327 -19.20 1.30 5.39
N PRO A 328 -19.23 1.73 6.66
CA PRO A 328 -20.40 1.56 7.50
C PRO A 328 -21.63 2.10 6.75
N SER A 329 -22.65 1.27 6.59
CA SER A 329 -23.96 1.75 6.18
C SER A 329 -24.37 2.80 7.19
N GLU A 330 -24.54 4.05 6.76
CA GLU A 330 -25.13 5.11 7.57
C GLU A 330 -26.40 4.54 8.21
N VAL A 331 -26.36 4.40 9.53
CA VAL A 331 -27.54 4.02 10.31
C VAL A 331 -28.51 5.20 10.15
N LYS A 332 -29.59 4.96 9.40
CA LYS A 332 -30.71 5.90 9.28
C LYS A 332 -31.38 6.15 10.62
#